data_AF-A0A376Y4I5-F1
#
_entry.id   AF-A0A376Y4I5-F1
#
_cell.length_a   1.000
_cell.length_b   1.000
_cell.length_c   1.000
_cell.angle_alpha   90.00
_cell.angle_beta   90.00
_cell.angle_gamma   90.00
#
_symmetry.space_group_name_H-M   'P 1'
#
loop_
_entity.id
_entity.type
_entity.pdbx_description
1 polymer ?
#
loop_
_entity_poly.entity_id
_entity_poly.type
_entity_poly.pdbx_seq_one_letter_code
_entity_poly.pdbx_strand_id
1 'polypeptide(L)'
;MLANGQHEVEFPVDQCMNFHADNLSLHENGMRITALAGDKVVYSQTYYSIGGGFIVDEEHFGQQDSAPVEVPYPYSSAADLQKHCQETGLSLSGLMMKNELALHSKEELEQHLANVWEVMRGGIERGISTEGVLPGKLRVPRRAAALRRMLVSQDKPPLTRWRLLTGSTCLHWQ
;
A
#
# COMPACT_ATOMS: atom_id res chain seq x y z
N MET A 1 -23.61 15.43 -1.75
CA MET A 1 -23.52 16.49 -0.72
C MET A 1 -22.09 17.02 -0.66
N LEU A 2 -21.93 18.33 -0.54
CA LEU A 2 -20.65 19.03 -0.34
C LEU A 2 -20.53 19.56 1.10
N ALA A 3 -19.33 20.00 1.48
CA ALA A 3 -19.04 20.58 2.80
C ALA A 3 -19.48 19.68 3.97
N ASN A 4 -18.98 18.43 4.01
CA ASN A 4 -19.31 17.45 5.07
C ASN A 4 -20.82 17.19 5.26
N GLY A 5 -21.61 17.27 4.18
CA GLY A 5 -23.05 17.03 4.26
C GLY A 5 -23.88 18.27 4.58
N GLN A 6 -23.33 19.48 4.45
CA GLN A 6 -24.07 20.71 4.74
C GLN A 6 -24.77 21.32 3.54
N HIS A 7 -24.36 20.95 2.32
CA HIS A 7 -24.95 21.50 1.10
C HIS A 7 -25.25 20.40 0.08
N GLU A 8 -26.46 20.41 -0.46
CA GLU A 8 -26.84 19.58 -1.60
C GLU A 8 -26.67 20.36 -2.89
N VAL A 9 -26.10 19.70 -3.88
CA VAL A 9 -25.91 20.21 -5.23
C VAL A 9 -26.33 19.14 -6.21
N GLU A 10 -26.86 19.55 -7.34
CA GLU A 10 -27.10 18.65 -8.45
C GLU A 10 -25.75 18.12 -8.98
N PHE A 11 -25.65 16.81 -9.20
CA PHE A 11 -24.43 16.16 -9.69
C PHE A 11 -24.78 15.11 -10.75
N PRO A 12 -25.17 15.55 -11.96
CA PRO A 12 -25.38 14.64 -13.09
C PRO A 12 -24.05 13.99 -13.49
N VAL A 13 -23.93 12.66 -13.31
CA VAL A 13 -22.67 11.92 -13.46
C VAL A 13 -22.08 12.06 -14.87
N ASP A 14 -22.92 12.09 -15.89
CA ASP A 14 -22.57 12.25 -17.31
C ASP A 14 -21.92 13.60 -17.64
N GLN A 15 -22.10 14.62 -16.81
CA GLN A 15 -21.55 15.96 -17.02
C GLN A 15 -20.48 16.31 -15.97
N CYS A 16 -20.60 15.77 -14.76
CA CYS A 16 -19.72 16.09 -13.65
C CYS A 16 -18.58 15.06 -13.44
N MET A 17 -18.64 13.89 -14.10
CA MET A 17 -17.60 12.85 -14.03
C MET A 17 -17.10 12.49 -15.43
N ASN A 18 -16.26 13.37 -15.97
CA ASN A 18 -15.74 13.25 -17.33
C ASN A 18 -14.41 12.48 -17.34
N PHE A 19 -14.37 11.36 -18.06
CA PHE A 19 -13.15 10.59 -18.30
C PHE A 19 -12.58 10.95 -19.66
N HIS A 20 -11.39 11.54 -19.67
CA HIS A 20 -10.66 11.86 -20.89
C HIS A 20 -9.68 10.73 -21.22
N ALA A 21 -9.50 10.44 -22.51
CA ALA A 21 -8.51 9.46 -22.97
C ALA A 21 -7.09 10.04 -23.00
N ASP A 22 -6.99 11.37 -23.07
CA ASP A 22 -5.74 12.10 -23.11
C ASP A 22 -5.30 12.48 -21.69
N ASN A 23 -3.98 12.56 -21.50
CA ASN A 23 -3.38 12.93 -20.24
C ASN A 23 -3.28 14.46 -20.11
N LEU A 24 -3.28 14.93 -18.86
CA LEU A 24 -2.84 16.29 -18.56
C LEU A 24 -1.32 16.41 -18.77
N SER A 25 -0.82 17.64 -18.92
CA SER A 25 0.53 17.93 -19.41
C SER A 25 1.66 17.44 -18.49
N LEU A 26 1.45 17.39 -17.17
CA LEU A 26 2.53 17.15 -16.22
C LEU A 26 2.64 15.69 -15.75
N HIS A 27 1.53 14.94 -15.73
CA HIS A 27 1.51 13.54 -15.28
C HIS A 27 0.30 12.79 -15.82
N GLU A 28 0.46 11.48 -16.06
CA GLU A 28 -0.60 10.61 -16.60
C GLU A 28 -1.82 10.49 -15.67
N ASN A 29 -1.58 10.49 -14.35
CA ASN A 29 -2.64 10.44 -13.35
C ASN A 29 -3.04 11.85 -12.89
N GLY A 30 -3.65 12.62 -13.79
CA GLY A 30 -4.12 13.98 -13.53
C GLY A 30 -5.64 14.06 -13.36
N MET A 31 -6.11 14.93 -12.47
CA MET A 31 -7.53 15.21 -12.26
C MET A 31 -7.75 16.71 -12.06
N ARG A 32 -8.78 17.28 -12.70
CA ARG A 32 -9.22 18.65 -12.46
C ARG A 32 -10.57 18.66 -11.78
N ILE A 33 -10.68 19.43 -10.70
CA ILE A 33 -11.94 19.68 -9.99
C ILE A 33 -12.34 21.12 -10.27
N THR A 34 -13.54 21.31 -10.80
CA THR A 34 -14.10 22.63 -11.11
C THR A 34 -15.37 22.84 -10.30
N ALA A 35 -15.44 23.96 -9.57
CA ALA A 35 -16.66 24.39 -8.90
C ALA A 35 -17.36 25.46 -9.74
N LEU A 36 -18.67 25.30 -9.89
CA LEU A 36 -19.52 26.18 -10.67
C LEU A 36 -20.59 26.83 -9.77
N ALA A 37 -20.91 28.09 -10.04
CA ALA A 37 -22.10 28.77 -9.52
C ALA A 37 -23.01 29.12 -10.71
N GLY A 38 -23.99 28.25 -10.99
CA GLY A 38 -24.67 28.23 -12.29
C GLY A 38 -23.68 27.85 -13.40
N ASP A 39 -23.63 28.62 -14.47
CA ASP A 39 -22.68 28.38 -15.59
C ASP A 39 -21.30 29.02 -15.36
N LYS A 40 -21.12 29.74 -14.25
CA LYS A 40 -19.87 30.46 -13.98
C LYS A 40 -18.91 29.59 -13.18
N VAL A 41 -17.70 29.41 -13.70
CA VAL A 41 -16.59 28.84 -12.93
C VAL A 41 -16.21 29.79 -11.81
N VAL A 42 -16.30 29.31 -10.56
CA VAL A 42 -15.89 30.05 -9.37
C VAL A 42 -14.57 29.56 -8.81
N TYR A 43 -14.20 28.31 -9.10
CA TYR A 43 -12.93 27.72 -8.72
C TYR A 43 -12.57 26.56 -9.65
N SER A 44 -11.27 26.36 -9.89
CA SER A 44 -10.75 25.23 -10.67
C SER A 44 -9.37 24.89 -10.16
N GLN A 45 -9.14 23.63 -9.81
CA GLN A 45 -7.83 23.16 -9.36
C GLN A 45 -7.48 21.84 -10.04
N THR A 46 -6.23 21.75 -10.50
CA THR A 46 -5.67 20.54 -11.07
C THR A 46 -4.78 19.84 -10.02
N TYR A 47 -4.93 18.53 -9.90
CA TYR A 47 -4.17 17.65 -9.01
C TYR A 47 -3.55 16.50 -9.79
N TYR A 48 -2.38 16.05 -9.33
CA TYR A 48 -1.62 14.96 -9.91
C TYR A 48 -1.28 13.92 -8.83
N SER A 49 -1.58 12.65 -9.11
CA SER A 49 -1.18 11.52 -8.27
C SER A 49 0.15 10.97 -8.78
N ILE A 50 1.24 11.30 -8.08
CA ILE A 50 2.63 11.02 -8.51
C ILE A 50 3.17 9.66 -8.03
N GLY A 51 2.28 8.82 -7.48
CA GLY A 51 2.62 7.48 -6.96
C GLY A 51 2.86 7.46 -5.45
N GLY A 52 2.83 6.26 -4.87
CA GLY A 52 3.03 6.06 -3.41
C GLY A 52 1.91 6.61 -2.52
N GLY A 53 0.81 7.11 -3.09
CA GLY A 53 -0.29 7.75 -2.35
C GLY A 53 -0.16 9.26 -2.19
N PHE A 54 0.85 9.88 -2.80
CA PHE A 54 1.05 11.33 -2.77
C PHE A 54 0.27 12.04 -3.89
N ILE A 55 -0.34 13.17 -3.54
CA ILE A 55 -1.04 14.07 -4.47
C ILE A 55 -0.40 15.44 -4.37
N VAL A 56 -0.11 16.05 -5.51
CA VAL A 56 0.42 17.41 -5.62
C VAL A 56 -0.51 18.21 -6.53
N ASP A 57 -0.69 19.50 -6.25
CA ASP A 57 -1.37 20.36 -7.20
C ASP A 57 -0.45 20.76 -8.37
N GLU A 58 -1.03 21.40 -9.38
CA GLU A 58 -0.30 21.81 -10.58
C GLU A 58 0.77 22.88 -10.34
N GLU A 59 0.58 23.77 -9.35
CA GLU A 59 1.53 24.84 -9.05
C GLU A 59 2.78 24.30 -8.34
N HIS A 60 2.60 23.30 -7.47
CA HIS A 60 3.67 22.68 -6.71
C HIS A 60 4.28 21.45 -7.40
N PHE A 61 3.85 21.13 -8.62
CA PHE A 61 4.37 19.97 -9.35
C PHE A 61 5.88 20.08 -9.60
N GLY A 62 6.64 19.08 -9.13
CA GLY A 62 8.10 19.06 -9.27
C GLY A 62 8.84 19.99 -8.29
N GLN A 63 8.13 20.69 -7.40
CA GLN A 63 8.74 21.42 -6.30
C GLN A 63 9.05 20.45 -5.16
N GLN A 64 10.30 20.44 -4.69
CA GLN A 64 10.68 19.69 -3.50
C GLN A 64 10.41 20.55 -2.27
N ASP A 65 9.26 20.37 -1.64
CA ASP A 65 9.03 20.84 -0.29
C ASP A 65 9.69 19.88 0.71
N SER A 66 10.99 20.04 0.92
CA SER A 66 11.60 19.57 2.16
C SER A 66 12.78 20.45 2.53
N ALA A 67 12.58 21.26 3.58
CA ALA A 67 13.71 21.62 4.41
C ALA A 67 14.33 20.30 4.91
N PRO A 68 15.66 20.12 4.82
CA PRO A 68 16.28 18.88 5.27
C PRO A 68 15.98 18.67 6.75
N VAL A 69 15.31 17.56 7.04
CA VAL A 69 15.02 17.18 8.41
C VAL A 69 16.30 16.60 9.00
N GLU A 70 16.81 17.25 10.04
CA GLU A 70 18.03 16.79 10.73
C GLU A 70 17.73 15.52 11.54
N VAL A 71 18.34 14.41 11.12
CA VAL A 71 18.30 13.12 11.83
C VAL A 71 19.72 12.70 12.24
N PRO A 72 19.89 11.89 13.30
CA PRO A 72 21.20 11.49 13.79
C PRO A 72 22.07 10.73 12.78
N TYR A 73 21.45 9.93 11.91
CA TYR A 73 22.16 9.13 10.91
C TYR A 73 21.60 9.41 9.50
N PRO A 74 21.93 10.56 8.90
CA PRO A 74 21.42 10.92 7.57
C PRO A 74 22.05 10.02 6.50
N TYR A 75 21.28 9.70 5.46
CA TYR A 75 21.75 8.84 4.38
C TYR A 75 21.10 9.22 3.05
N SER A 76 21.85 9.06 1.97
CA SER A 76 21.40 9.26 0.58
C SER A 76 21.58 8.00 -0.27
N SER A 77 22.35 7.03 0.23
CA SER A 77 22.66 5.78 -0.44
C SER A 77 22.67 4.59 0.53
N ALA A 78 22.60 3.38 -0.03
CA ALA A 78 22.77 2.16 0.76
C ALA A 78 24.18 2.05 1.40
N ALA A 79 25.20 2.65 0.77
CA ALA A 79 26.56 2.67 1.31
C ALA A 79 26.65 3.51 2.59
N ASP A 80 25.93 4.62 2.66
CA ASP A 80 25.85 5.46 3.86
C ASP A 80 25.27 4.67 5.04
N LEU A 81 24.16 3.95 4.81
CA LEU A 81 23.54 3.07 5.81
C LEU A 81 24.50 1.98 6.31
N GLN A 82 25.24 1.34 5.40
CA GLN A 82 26.22 0.32 5.78
C GLN A 82 27.34 0.91 6.63
N LYS A 83 27.86 2.08 6.24
CA LYS A 83 28.90 2.79 6.99
C LYS A 83 28.42 3.10 8.40
N HIS A 84 27.24 3.68 8.56
CA HIS A 84 26.67 3.99 9.88
C HIS A 84 26.47 2.73 10.74
N CYS A 85 25.97 1.63 10.17
CA CYS A 85 25.85 0.36 10.89
C CYS A 85 27.21 -0.18 11.36
N GLN A 86 28.25 -0.07 10.53
CA GLN A 86 29.62 -0.50 10.88
C GLN A 86 30.24 0.38 11.97
N GLU A 87 30.06 1.70 11.89
CA GLU A 87 30.64 2.66 12.84
C GLU A 87 29.94 2.61 14.21
N THR A 88 28.63 2.40 14.25
CA THR A 88 27.84 2.41 15.48
C THR A 88 27.65 1.02 16.12
N GLY A 89 27.82 -0.05 15.34
CA GLY A 89 27.47 -1.41 15.73
C GLY A 89 25.96 -1.67 15.82
N LEU A 90 25.11 -0.72 15.41
CA LEU A 90 23.66 -0.88 15.37
C LEU A 90 23.22 -1.73 14.18
N SER A 91 22.13 -2.49 14.33
CA SER A 91 21.42 -3.06 13.18
C SER A 91 20.77 -1.94 12.36
N LEU A 92 20.46 -2.23 11.08
CA LEU A 92 19.73 -1.30 10.24
C LEU A 92 18.41 -0.83 10.88
N SER A 93 17.66 -1.74 11.49
CA SER A 93 16.43 -1.41 12.23
C SER A 93 16.68 -0.53 13.45
N GLY A 94 17.79 -0.75 14.17
CA GLY A 94 18.19 0.10 15.29
C GLY A 94 18.57 1.51 14.85
N LEU A 95 19.25 1.63 13.70
CA LEU A 95 19.58 2.91 13.09
C LEU A 95 18.32 3.66 12.65
N MET A 96 17.40 2.99 11.94
CA MET A 96 16.10 3.57 11.56
C MET A 96 15.30 4.02 12.78
N MET A 97 15.24 3.20 13.83
CA MET A 97 14.57 3.57 15.09
C MET A 97 15.16 4.85 15.69
N LYS A 98 16.49 5.05 15.64
CA LYS A 98 17.11 6.29 16.13
C LYS A 98 16.76 7.51 15.29
N ASN A 99 16.66 7.35 13.97
CA ASN A 99 16.25 8.44 13.09
C ASN A 99 14.77 8.80 13.31
N GLU A 100 13.88 7.82 13.39
CA GLU A 100 12.45 8.06 13.64
C GLU A 100 12.19 8.71 15.00
N LEU A 101 12.92 8.30 16.05
CA LEU A 101 12.82 8.89 17.39
C LEU A 101 13.34 10.34 17.47
N ALA A 102 14.06 10.82 16.45
CA ALA A 102 14.42 12.23 16.36
C ALA A 102 13.26 13.09 15.82
N LEU A 103 12.27 12.47 15.17
CA LEU A 103 11.14 13.13 14.51
C LEU A 103 9.83 12.96 15.28
N HIS A 104 9.69 11.83 15.96
CA HIS A 104 8.46 11.39 16.61
C HIS A 104 8.77 10.88 18.02
N SER A 105 7.79 10.98 18.91
CA SER A 105 7.89 10.30 20.19
C SER A 105 7.88 8.78 20.01
N LYS A 106 8.42 8.06 20.99
CA LYS A 106 8.42 6.60 20.96
C LYS A 106 7.00 6.05 20.95
N GLU A 107 6.13 6.66 21.73
CA GLU A 107 4.72 6.28 21.87
C GLU A 107 3.96 6.44 20.56
N GLU A 108 4.14 7.56 19.84
CA GLU A 108 3.53 7.78 18.53
C GLU A 108 4.01 6.76 17.50
N LEU A 109 5.31 6.47 17.48
CA LEU A 109 5.90 5.51 16.55
C LEU A 109 5.39 4.08 16.80
N GLU A 110 5.39 3.63 18.06
CA GLU A 110 4.88 2.30 18.43
C GLU A 110 3.38 2.16 18.10
N GLN A 111 2.58 3.20 18.40
CA GLN A 111 1.17 3.22 18.06
C GLN A 111 0.95 3.17 16.54
N HIS A 112 1.73 3.93 15.77
CA HIS A 112 1.65 3.93 14.31
C HIS A 112 1.98 2.55 13.73
N LEU A 113 3.09 1.94 14.15
CA LEU A 113 3.50 0.62 13.68
C LEU A 113 2.47 -0.46 14.05
N ALA A 114 1.90 -0.39 15.26
CA ALA A 114 0.81 -1.27 15.66
C ALA A 114 -0.42 -1.10 14.77
N ASN A 115 -0.81 0.14 14.45
CA ASN A 115 -1.95 0.42 13.57
C ASN A 115 -1.71 -0.13 12.15
N VAL A 116 -0.52 0.07 11.59
CA VAL A 116 -0.15 -0.48 10.27
C VAL A 116 -0.25 -2.00 10.28
N TRP A 117 0.29 -2.65 11.32
CA TRP A 117 0.19 -4.10 11.49
C TRP A 117 -1.26 -4.58 11.55
N GLU A 118 -2.11 -3.90 12.32
CA GLU A 118 -3.53 -4.24 12.46
C GLU A 118 -4.27 -4.15 11.12
N VAL A 119 -3.99 -3.11 10.32
CA VAL A 119 -4.54 -2.95 8.97
C VAL A 119 -4.07 -4.08 8.05
N MET A 120 -2.77 -4.40 8.06
CA MET A 120 -2.20 -5.50 7.27
C MET A 120 -2.82 -6.84 7.66
N ARG A 121 -2.90 -7.14 8.95
CA ARG A 121 -3.51 -8.34 9.51
C ARG A 121 -4.98 -8.46 9.10
N GLY A 122 -5.75 -7.38 9.25
CA GLY A 122 -7.13 -7.34 8.81
C GLY A 122 -7.28 -7.54 7.30
N GLY A 123 -6.35 -7.01 6.50
CA GLY A 123 -6.29 -7.23 5.05
C GLY A 123 -6.04 -8.70 4.70
N ILE A 124 -5.10 -9.34 5.38
CA ILE A 124 -4.81 -10.77 5.23
C ILE A 124 -6.06 -11.59 5.59
N GLU A 125 -6.67 -11.35 6.75
CA GLU A 125 -7.83 -12.12 7.21
C GLU A 125 -9.01 -12.00 6.24
N ARG A 126 -9.31 -10.79 5.75
CA ARG A 126 -10.30 -10.58 4.68
C ARG A 126 -9.90 -11.32 3.41
N GLY A 127 -8.64 -11.22 3.00
CA GLY A 127 -8.14 -11.86 1.78
C GLY A 127 -8.27 -13.39 1.79
N ILE A 128 -7.97 -14.03 2.92
CA ILE A 128 -8.02 -15.49 3.06
C ILE A 128 -9.41 -16.05 3.40
N SER A 129 -10.39 -15.20 3.69
CA SER A 129 -11.78 -15.59 3.94
C SER A 129 -12.72 -15.24 2.78
N THR A 130 -12.40 -14.22 1.99
CA THR A 130 -13.26 -13.74 0.89
C THR A 130 -13.16 -14.66 -0.34
N GLU A 131 -14.30 -15.21 -0.72
CA GLU A 131 -14.45 -16.04 -1.92
C GLU A 131 -14.98 -15.25 -3.13
N GLY A 132 -15.12 -15.94 -4.25
CA GLY A 132 -15.72 -15.40 -5.46
C GLY A 132 -14.68 -14.91 -6.48
N VAL A 133 -15.12 -13.99 -7.34
CA VAL A 133 -14.37 -13.51 -8.49
C VAL A 133 -14.05 -12.03 -8.31
N LEU A 134 -12.86 -11.60 -8.73
CA LEU A 134 -12.48 -10.19 -8.70
C LEU A 134 -13.38 -9.39 -9.66
N PRO A 135 -13.83 -8.19 -9.26
CA PRO A 135 -14.59 -7.32 -10.15
C PRO A 135 -13.74 -6.93 -11.37
N GLY A 136 -14.42 -6.73 -12.51
CA GLY A 136 -13.77 -6.36 -13.77
C GLY A 136 -13.98 -7.38 -14.89
N LYS A 137 -13.52 -7.04 -16.09
CA LYS A 137 -13.78 -7.82 -17.31
C LYS A 137 -13.08 -9.19 -17.34
N LEU A 138 -11.97 -9.32 -16.62
CA LEU A 138 -11.10 -10.50 -16.65
C LEU A 138 -11.61 -11.68 -15.82
N ARG A 139 -12.69 -11.51 -15.03
CA ARG A 139 -13.35 -12.57 -14.22
C ARG A 139 -12.38 -13.50 -13.50
N VAL A 140 -11.35 -12.94 -12.86
CA VAL A 140 -10.28 -13.71 -12.20
C VAL A 140 -10.78 -14.26 -10.85
N PRO A 141 -10.74 -15.59 -10.61
CA PRO A 141 -11.17 -16.16 -9.34
C PRO A 141 -10.19 -15.84 -8.20
N ARG A 142 -10.72 -15.58 -7.00
CA ARG A 142 -9.92 -15.42 -5.78
C ARG A 142 -9.38 -16.77 -5.33
N ARG A 143 -8.06 -16.86 -5.13
CA ARG A 143 -7.37 -18.12 -4.80
C ARG A 143 -7.06 -18.31 -3.31
N ALA A 144 -6.92 -17.22 -2.57
CA ALA A 144 -6.42 -17.24 -1.19
C ALA A 144 -7.28 -18.09 -0.24
N ALA A 145 -8.61 -17.97 -0.32
CA ALA A 145 -9.52 -18.73 0.55
C ALA A 145 -9.46 -20.25 0.31
N ALA A 146 -9.42 -20.67 -0.96
CA ALA A 146 -9.24 -22.08 -1.31
C ALA A 146 -7.89 -22.61 -0.84
N LEU A 147 -6.81 -21.84 -1.04
CA LEU A 147 -5.47 -22.21 -0.61
C LEU A 147 -5.38 -22.36 0.92
N ARG A 148 -5.98 -21.44 1.68
CA ARG A 148 -6.08 -21.55 3.15
C ARG A 148 -6.73 -22.86 3.58
N ARG A 149 -7.87 -23.23 2.97
CA ARG A 149 -8.56 -24.50 3.30
C ARG A 149 -7.66 -25.70 3.05
N MET A 150 -6.95 -25.72 1.92
CA MET A 150 -6.02 -26.80 1.60
C MET A 150 -4.93 -26.93 2.67
N LEU A 151 -4.26 -25.83 3.01
CA LEU A 151 -3.18 -25.82 4.01
C LEU A 151 -3.69 -26.25 5.40
N VAL A 152 -4.80 -25.67 5.87
CA VAL A 152 -5.40 -26.03 7.18
C VAL A 152 -5.86 -27.49 7.22
N SER A 153 -6.35 -28.04 6.11
CA SER A 153 -6.79 -29.43 6.03
C SER A 153 -5.62 -30.44 5.98
N GLN A 154 -4.47 -30.02 5.44
CA GLN A 154 -3.26 -30.84 5.32
C GLN A 154 -2.44 -30.85 6.61
N ASP A 155 -2.64 -29.87 7.50
CA ASP A 155 -2.01 -29.77 8.83
C ASP A 155 -2.62 -30.70 9.90
N LYS A 156 -3.41 -31.71 9.53
CA LYS A 156 -3.53 -32.90 10.40
C LYS A 156 -2.25 -33.72 10.21
N PRO A 157 -1.32 -33.80 11.19
CA PRO A 157 -0.24 -34.74 11.06
C PRO A 157 -0.86 -36.15 10.93
N PRO A 158 -0.51 -36.94 9.90
CA PRO A 158 -0.73 -38.36 10.00
C PRO A 158 0.13 -38.82 11.18
N LEU A 159 -0.51 -39.20 12.29
CA LEU A 159 0.12 -40.07 13.28
C LEU A 159 0.41 -41.39 12.59
N THR A 160 1.46 -41.47 11.77
CA THR A 160 2.17 -42.70 11.40
C THR A 160 3.34 -42.44 10.44
N ARG A 161 4.53 -42.73 10.96
CA ARG A 161 5.65 -43.42 10.29
C ARG A 161 6.49 -42.63 9.28
N TRP A 162 7.59 -42.08 9.79
CA TRP A 162 8.81 -41.84 9.02
C TRP A 162 9.27 -43.13 8.34
N ARG A 163 9.11 -43.22 7.01
CA ARG A 163 9.74 -44.26 6.20
C ARG A 163 10.99 -43.65 5.57
N LEU A 164 12.13 -43.90 6.20
CA LEU A 164 13.44 -43.70 5.59
C LEU A 164 13.48 -44.52 4.30
N LEU A 165 13.57 -43.86 3.16
CA LEU A 165 13.85 -44.48 1.87
C LEU A 165 15.36 -44.75 1.81
N THR A 166 15.80 -45.87 2.39
CA THR A 166 17.04 -46.51 1.95
C THR A 166 16.68 -47.53 0.87
N GLY A 167 17.32 -47.37 -0.30
CA GLY A 167 17.03 -48.16 -1.47
C GLY A 167 17.31 -49.65 -1.27
N SER A 168 16.41 -50.49 -1.78
CA SER A 168 16.67 -51.79 -2.40
C SER A 168 15.35 -52.32 -2.97
N THR A 169 15.32 -52.51 -4.28
CA THR A 169 14.53 -53.49 -5.06
C THR A 169 13.42 -54.27 -4.35
N CYS A 170 12.18 -54.22 -4.88
CA CYS A 170 11.56 -55.38 -5.55
C CYS A 170 10.19 -55.04 -6.18
N LEU A 171 9.93 -55.64 -7.34
CA LEU A 171 8.70 -55.63 -8.14
C LEU A 171 7.49 -56.19 -7.37
N HIS A 172 6.29 -55.68 -7.63
CA HIS A 172 5.20 -56.43 -8.29
C HIS A 172 3.95 -55.56 -8.49
N TRP A 173 3.35 -55.70 -9.68
CA TRP A 173 2.00 -55.22 -10.02
C TRP A 173 0.93 -56.15 -9.45
N GLN A 174 -0.18 -55.57 -9.00
CA GLN A 174 -1.54 -55.88 -9.45
C GLN A 174 -2.33 -54.57 -9.49
#